data_AF-A0A2P6RZF4-F1
#
_entry.id   AF-A0A2P6RZF4-F1
#
_cell.length_a   1.000
_cell.length_b   1.000
_cell.length_c   1.000
_cell.angle_alpha   90.00
_cell.angle_beta   90.00
_cell.angle_gamma   90.00
#
_symmetry.space_group_name_H-M   'P 1'
#
loop_
_entity.id
_entity.type
_entity.pdbx_description
1 polymer ?
#
loop_
_entity_poly.entity_id
_entity_poly.type
_entity_poly.pdbx_seq_one_letter_code
_entity_poly.pdbx_strand_id
1 'polypeptide(L)'
;MWKLKVAEGGEDSSAYIYSTNNFVGRQTWEFDPEAGTAEERAEVEAACLHFYNNRYQVKPSGDLLWRMHFLREKKFIQTIPPVKVEDGEVITYEKTIDALRRSVHFFSALQASDGHWPAENAGPLFFLPPLVICMYIMGHLNSVFPEEHRKEILRYLYYHLNDDGGWGLHIKGHNTMFSTALSYICMRILGEGPDDDGGQDNACPRARKWILDHDGVTHMPSWGKTWLSILGLFDWSGSNPIPPEFWILP
;
A
#
# COMPACT_ATOMS: atom_id res chain seq x y z
N MET A 1 5.76 9.42 14.26
CA MET A 1 4.80 8.30 14.19
C MET A 1 3.72 8.63 13.16
N TRP A 2 3.23 7.63 12.44
CA TRP A 2 2.13 7.77 11.48
C TRP A 2 0.77 7.87 12.20
N LYS A 3 -0.05 8.83 11.78
CA LYS A 3 -1.42 9.04 12.28
C LYS A 3 -2.42 8.99 11.12
N LEU A 4 -3.56 8.35 11.35
CA LEU A 4 -4.67 8.36 10.40
C LEU A 4 -5.55 9.59 10.66
N LYS A 5 -5.68 10.47 9.66
CA LYS A 5 -6.61 11.58 9.63
C LYS A 5 -7.91 11.16 8.96
N VAL A 6 -9.04 11.57 9.52
CA VAL A 6 -10.38 11.22 9.04
C VAL A 6 -11.22 12.47 8.83
N ALA A 7 -11.91 12.53 7.69
CA ALA A 7 -12.92 13.55 7.35
C ALA A 7 -12.48 15.02 7.47
N GLU A 8 -11.21 15.30 7.70
CA GLU A 8 -10.65 16.65 7.64
C GLU A 8 -10.61 17.09 6.16
N GLY A 9 -11.51 18.00 5.78
CA GLY A 9 -11.21 18.95 4.72
C GLY A 9 -10.25 19.96 5.35
N GLY A 10 -9.00 20.04 4.88
CA GLY A 10 -7.96 20.81 5.58
C GLY A 10 -8.44 22.21 6.00
N GLU A 11 -7.98 22.70 7.15
CA GLU A 11 -8.23 24.08 7.58
C GLU A 11 -7.73 25.09 6.52
N ASP A 12 -6.73 24.68 5.74
CA ASP A 12 -6.22 25.30 4.50
C ASP A 12 -6.73 24.57 3.24
N SER A 13 -8.02 24.22 3.16
CA SER A 13 -8.55 23.49 2.00
C SER A 13 -8.31 24.30 0.73
N SER A 14 -7.31 23.86 -0.02
CA SER A 14 -7.00 24.31 -1.36
C SER A 14 -8.31 24.45 -2.15
N ALA A 15 -8.44 25.51 -2.94
CA ALA A 15 -9.61 25.75 -3.79
C ALA A 15 -9.94 24.56 -4.74
N TYR A 16 -9.04 23.57 -4.85
CA TYR A 16 -9.18 22.37 -5.65
C TYR A 16 -9.70 21.14 -4.88
N ILE A 17 -9.91 21.23 -3.57
CA ILE A 17 -10.46 20.12 -2.75
C ILE A 17 -11.96 20.40 -2.49
N TYR A 18 -12.84 19.69 -3.21
CA TYR A 18 -14.29 19.79 -3.07
C TYR A 18 -14.90 18.43 -2.68
N SER A 19 -15.98 18.44 -1.91
CA SER A 19 -16.76 17.26 -1.54
C SER A 19 -18.26 17.60 -1.45
N THR A 20 -19.11 16.68 -1.89
CA THR A 20 -20.57 16.77 -1.76
C THR A 20 -21.10 16.22 -0.43
N ASN A 21 -20.26 15.55 0.35
CA ASN A 21 -20.62 14.90 1.62
C ASN A 21 -19.73 15.33 2.79
N ASN A 22 -19.14 16.53 2.72
CA ASN A 22 -18.25 17.07 3.75
C ASN A 22 -17.09 16.12 4.12
N PHE A 23 -16.50 15.47 3.11
CA PHE A 23 -15.35 14.57 3.23
C PHE A 23 -15.56 13.31 4.08
N VAL A 24 -16.81 12.98 4.45
CA VAL A 24 -17.14 11.75 5.19
C VAL A 24 -16.63 10.52 4.43
N GLY A 25 -15.95 9.62 5.15
CA GLY A 25 -15.30 8.42 4.62
C GLY A 25 -13.89 8.63 4.07
N ARG A 26 -13.40 9.88 4.03
CA ARG A 26 -12.02 10.18 3.64
C ARG A 26 -11.06 9.82 4.77
N GLN A 27 -9.95 9.18 4.41
CA GLN A 27 -8.84 8.90 5.31
C GLN A 27 -7.50 9.20 4.62
N THR A 28 -6.55 9.75 5.36
CA THR A 28 -5.16 9.97 4.91
C THR A 28 -4.17 9.69 6.04
N TRP A 29 -2.98 9.22 5.70
CA TRP A 29 -1.89 9.04 6.66
C TRP A 29 -1.00 10.28 6.69
N GLU A 30 -0.69 10.76 7.88
CA GLU A 30 0.25 11.86 8.11
C GLU A 30 1.34 11.43 9.07
N PHE A 31 2.57 11.87 8.80
CA PHE A 31 3.70 11.60 9.69
C PHE A 31 3.96 12.80 10.59
N ASP A 32 4.00 12.55 11.89
CA ASP A 32 4.38 13.53 12.90
C ASP A 32 5.65 13.03 13.64
N PRO A 33 6.83 13.68 13.49
CA PRO A 33 8.06 13.23 14.13
C PRO A 33 7.99 13.27 15.67
N GLU A 34 7.15 14.12 16.26
CA GLU A 34 7.03 14.30 17.70
C GLU A 34 5.94 13.39 18.31
N ALA A 35 5.04 12.86 17.49
CA ALA A 35 3.96 11.99 17.96
C ALA A 35 4.44 10.64 18.53
N GLY A 36 3.81 10.25 19.63
CA GLY A 36 3.90 8.94 20.27
C GLY A 36 5.02 8.80 21.31
N THR A 37 4.86 7.93 22.30
CA THR A 37 5.95 7.61 23.24
C THR A 37 7.00 6.70 22.59
N ALA A 38 8.14 6.50 23.24
CA ALA A 38 9.16 5.57 22.75
C ALA A 38 8.61 4.14 22.64
N GLU A 39 7.79 3.73 23.61
CA GLU A 39 7.12 2.43 23.64
C GLU A 39 6.13 2.29 22.48
N GLU A 40 5.33 3.32 22.21
CA GLU A 40 4.36 3.29 21.12
C GLU A 40 5.03 3.19 19.75
N ARG A 41 6.17 3.88 19.55
CA ARG A 41 6.96 3.78 18.32
C ARG A 41 7.56 2.38 18.17
N ALA A 42 8.09 1.82 19.26
CA ALA A 42 8.62 0.46 19.27
C ALA A 42 7.55 -0.61 18.96
N GLU A 43 6.31 -0.42 19.43
CA GLU A 43 5.18 -1.31 19.07
C GLU A 43 4.88 -1.28 17.57
N VAL A 44 4.91 -0.10 16.95
CA VAL A 44 4.72 0.05 15.50
C VAL A 44 5.85 -0.62 14.72
N GLU A 45 7.10 -0.41 15.13
CA GLU A 45 8.25 -1.07 14.51
C GLU A 45 8.19 -2.59 14.63
N ALA A 46 7.81 -3.09 15.81
CA ALA A 46 7.61 -4.52 16.04
C ALA A 46 6.49 -5.10 15.16
N ALA A 47 5.39 -4.37 14.98
CA ALA A 47 4.30 -4.77 14.08
C ALA A 47 4.77 -4.83 12.61
N CYS A 48 5.53 -3.84 12.16
CA CYS A 48 6.14 -3.80 10.83
C CYS A 48 7.10 -4.97 10.62
N LEU A 49 8.00 -5.22 11.57
CA LEU A 49 8.96 -6.33 11.50
C LEU A 49 8.24 -7.68 11.51
N HIS A 50 7.20 -7.83 12.33
CA HIS A 50 6.38 -9.04 12.36
C HIS A 50 5.73 -9.29 11.00
N PHE A 51 5.13 -8.27 10.38
CA PHE A 51 4.56 -8.41 9.04
C PHE A 51 5.63 -8.80 8.03
N TYR A 52 6.77 -8.10 8.01
CA TYR A 52 7.87 -8.38 7.11
C TYR A 52 8.36 -9.83 7.22
N ASN A 53 8.53 -10.35 8.44
CA ASN A 53 8.98 -11.74 8.65
C ASN A 53 7.93 -12.78 8.21
N ASN A 54 6.65 -12.42 8.20
CA ASN A 54 5.54 -13.32 7.83
C ASN A 54 4.98 -13.05 6.43
N ARG A 55 5.56 -12.12 5.67
CA ARG A 55 5.03 -11.62 4.40
C ARG A 55 4.80 -12.72 3.36
N TYR A 56 5.54 -13.83 3.41
CA TYR A 56 5.36 -14.95 2.49
C TYR A 56 4.17 -15.86 2.85
N GLN A 57 3.76 -15.86 4.12
CA GLN A 57 2.61 -16.63 4.61
C GLN A 57 1.32 -15.81 4.55
N VAL A 58 1.39 -14.52 4.89
CA VAL A 58 0.26 -13.59 4.88
C VAL A 58 0.62 -12.39 4.03
N LYS A 59 0.05 -12.33 2.82
CA LYS A 59 0.33 -11.27 1.84
C LYS A 59 -0.40 -9.95 2.12
N PRO A 60 -1.69 -9.92 2.48
CA PRO A 60 -2.40 -8.66 2.74
C PRO A 60 -2.04 -8.08 4.12
N SER A 61 -2.02 -6.75 4.23
CA SER A 61 -1.95 -6.10 5.54
C SER A 61 -3.16 -6.49 6.38
N GLY A 62 -2.95 -6.62 7.69
CA GLY A 62 -4.02 -6.82 8.64
C GLY A 62 -4.63 -5.51 9.14
N ASP A 63 -4.34 -4.34 8.55
CA ASP A 63 -4.86 -3.05 9.08
C ASP A 63 -4.45 -2.79 10.54
N LEU A 64 -3.32 -3.34 10.97
CA LEU A 64 -2.98 -3.41 12.39
C LEU A 64 -2.64 -2.03 12.99
N LEU A 65 -1.93 -1.19 12.24
CA LEU A 65 -1.41 0.09 12.75
C LEU A 65 -2.54 1.06 13.10
N TRP A 66 -3.53 1.26 12.22
CA TRP A 66 -4.64 2.17 12.55
C TRP A 66 -5.57 1.55 13.60
N ARG A 67 -5.74 0.23 13.64
CA ARG A 67 -6.51 -0.44 14.70
C ARG A 67 -5.87 -0.21 16.07
N MET A 68 -4.55 -0.36 16.17
CA MET A 68 -3.81 -0.02 17.39
C MET A 68 -4.06 1.42 17.81
N HIS A 69 -3.95 2.36 16.87
CA HIS A 69 -4.20 3.78 17.11
C HIS A 69 -5.61 4.05 17.64
N PHE A 70 -6.65 3.58 16.95
CA PHE A 70 -8.05 3.84 17.30
C PHE A 70 -8.47 3.21 18.63
N LEU A 71 -8.03 1.96 18.88
CA LEU A 71 -8.33 1.28 20.13
C LEU A 71 -7.66 1.99 21.31
N ARG A 72 -6.43 2.50 21.12
CA ARG A 72 -5.71 3.25 22.14
C ARG A 72 -6.36 4.59 22.44
N GLU A 73 -6.70 5.38 21.42
CA GLU A 73 -7.39 6.67 21.60
C GLU A 73 -8.71 6.52 22.38
N LYS A 74 -9.45 5.43 22.13
CA LYS A 74 -10.70 5.11 22.83
C LYS A 74 -10.51 4.40 24.16
N LYS A 75 -9.26 4.14 24.58
CA LYS A 75 -8.91 3.35 25.77
C LYS A 75 -9.69 2.03 25.81
N PHE A 76 -9.86 1.41 24.64
CA PHE A 76 -10.69 0.23 24.49
C PHE A 76 -10.04 -0.96 25.18
N ILE A 77 -10.84 -1.68 25.97
CA ILE A 77 -10.46 -2.93 26.61
C ILE A 77 -11.51 -3.96 26.20
N GLN A 78 -11.09 -5.05 25.56
CA GLN A 78 -11.99 -6.14 25.23
C GLN A 78 -12.35 -6.90 26.50
N THR A 79 -13.56 -6.66 27.02
CA THR A 79 -14.06 -7.30 28.24
C THR A 79 -14.76 -8.64 27.97
N ILE A 80 -15.13 -8.92 26.72
CA ILE A 80 -15.81 -10.16 26.33
C ILE A 80 -14.76 -11.22 25.97
N PRO A 81 -14.74 -12.37 26.67
CA PRO A 81 -13.72 -13.40 26.47
C PRO A 81 -13.77 -14.00 25.06
N PRO A 82 -12.63 -14.42 24.48
CA PRO A 82 -12.61 -15.06 23.17
C PRO A 82 -13.39 -16.37 23.20
N VAL A 83 -14.29 -16.53 22.24
CA VAL A 83 -15.01 -17.79 22.02
C VAL A 83 -14.07 -18.76 21.30
N LYS A 84 -13.86 -19.94 21.89
CA LYS A 84 -13.11 -21.04 21.27
C LYS A 84 -14.11 -22.10 20.79
N VAL A 85 -13.92 -22.56 19.56
CA VAL A 85 -14.65 -23.68 18.96
C VAL A 85 -13.59 -24.68 18.53
N GLU A 86 -13.63 -25.88 19.11
CA GLU A 86 -12.68 -26.94 18.78
C GLU A 86 -13.10 -27.67 17.50
N ASP A 87 -12.17 -28.36 16.86
CA ASP A 87 -12.44 -29.05 15.60
C ASP A 87 -13.46 -30.18 15.80
N GLY A 88 -14.54 -30.19 15.00
CA GLY A 88 -15.66 -31.11 15.14
C GLY A 88 -16.67 -30.79 16.26
N GLU A 89 -16.49 -29.68 16.99
CA GLU A 89 -17.44 -29.25 18.01
C GLU A 89 -18.73 -28.68 17.38
N VAL A 90 -19.89 -29.03 17.97
CA VAL A 90 -21.18 -28.43 17.58
C VAL A 90 -21.24 -26.98 18.06
N ILE A 91 -21.39 -26.04 17.13
CA ILE A 91 -21.55 -24.62 17.42
C ILE A 91 -22.93 -24.38 18.06
N THR A 92 -22.94 -24.02 19.34
CA THR A 92 -24.18 -23.70 20.05
C THR A 92 -24.65 -22.28 19.78
N TYR A 93 -25.92 -22.02 20.09
CA TYR A 93 -26.49 -20.68 20.01
C TYR A 93 -25.77 -19.69 20.93
N GLU A 94 -25.40 -20.12 22.14
CA GLU A 94 -24.66 -19.30 23.11
C GLU A 94 -23.29 -18.91 22.58
N LYS A 95 -22.51 -19.87 22.05
CA LYS A 95 -21.21 -19.58 21.43
C LYS A 95 -21.33 -18.58 20.28
N THR A 96 -22.37 -18.72 19.46
CA THR A 96 -22.65 -17.81 18.34
C THR A 96 -22.95 -16.40 18.85
N ILE A 97 -23.82 -16.26 19.85
CA ILE A 97 -24.20 -14.96 20.40
C ILE A 97 -23.01 -14.29 21.11
N ASP A 98 -22.20 -15.04 21.85
CA ASP A 98 -21.03 -14.50 22.52
C ASP A 98 -19.97 -14.04 21.52
N ALA A 99 -19.74 -14.80 20.44
CA ALA A 99 -18.84 -14.41 19.36
C ALA A 99 -19.34 -13.16 18.63
N LEU A 100 -20.64 -13.06 18.37
CA LEU A 100 -21.27 -11.89 17.77
C LEU A 100 -21.13 -10.67 18.67
N ARG A 101 -21.47 -10.76 19.96
CA ARG A 101 -21.37 -9.66 20.92
C ARG A 101 -19.94 -9.16 21.03
N ARG A 102 -18.97 -10.07 21.13
CA ARG A 102 -17.55 -9.73 21.15
C ARG A 102 -17.11 -9.00 19.89
N SER A 103 -17.55 -9.49 18.72
CA SER A 103 -17.20 -8.90 17.43
C SER A 103 -17.81 -7.52 17.26
N VAL A 104 -19.10 -7.34 17.58
CA VAL A 104 -19.77 -6.04 17.55
C VAL A 104 -19.09 -5.06 18.51
N HIS A 105 -18.80 -5.48 19.75
CA HIS A 105 -18.12 -4.62 20.72
C HIS A 105 -16.76 -4.13 20.21
N PHE A 106 -15.98 -5.02 19.58
CA PHE A 106 -14.71 -4.67 18.97
C PHE A 106 -14.86 -3.77 17.73
N PHE A 107 -15.72 -4.14 16.78
CA PHE A 107 -15.91 -3.38 15.54
C PHE A 107 -16.50 -2.00 15.80
N SER A 108 -17.40 -1.83 16.76
CA SER A 108 -17.89 -0.51 17.17
C SER A 108 -16.76 0.38 17.68
N ALA A 109 -15.77 -0.18 18.39
CA ALA A 109 -14.59 0.57 18.81
C ALA A 109 -13.66 0.96 17.66
N LEU A 110 -13.80 0.37 16.47
CA LEU A 110 -13.03 0.72 15.28
C LEU A 110 -13.69 1.76 14.38
N GLN A 111 -14.94 2.15 14.64
CA GLN A 111 -15.63 3.18 13.85
C GLN A 111 -14.94 4.54 14.00
N ALA A 112 -14.65 5.24 12.90
CA ALA A 112 -14.09 6.59 12.94
C ALA A 112 -15.13 7.62 13.42
N SER A 113 -14.64 8.82 13.74
CA SER A 113 -15.46 9.92 14.30
C SER A 113 -16.57 10.41 13.37
N ASP A 114 -16.41 10.26 12.06
CA ASP A 114 -17.40 10.59 11.02
C ASP A 114 -18.34 9.41 10.70
N GLY A 115 -18.19 8.28 11.38
CA GLY A 115 -19.05 7.11 11.26
C GLY A 115 -18.58 6.04 10.27
N HIS A 116 -17.50 6.25 9.51
CA HIS A 116 -16.98 5.21 8.60
C HIS A 116 -16.07 4.20 9.31
N TRP A 117 -15.70 3.12 8.64
CA TRP A 117 -14.65 2.20 9.08
C TRP A 117 -13.44 2.33 8.16
N PRO A 118 -12.31 2.85 8.68
CA PRO A 118 -11.04 2.81 7.98
C PRO A 118 -10.71 1.40 7.49
N ALA A 119 -10.21 1.30 6.28
CA ALA A 119 -9.71 0.04 5.73
C ALA A 119 -8.66 0.32 4.66
N GLU A 120 -7.63 -0.51 4.60
CA GLU A 120 -6.76 -0.56 3.45
C GLU A 120 -7.50 -1.20 2.26
N ASN A 121 -7.43 -0.56 1.08
CA ASN A 121 -7.90 -1.13 -0.19
C ASN A 121 -6.71 -1.37 -1.13
N ALA A 122 -5.82 -2.27 -0.72
CA ALA A 122 -4.63 -2.65 -1.46
C ALA A 122 -4.86 -3.92 -2.30
N GLY A 123 -3.81 -4.35 -3.00
CA GLY A 123 -3.82 -5.58 -3.78
C GLY A 123 -3.07 -5.42 -5.09
N PRO A 124 -3.46 -4.50 -5.98
CA PRO A 124 -2.75 -4.24 -7.22
C PRO A 124 -1.36 -3.64 -6.98
N LEU A 125 -0.34 -4.17 -7.67
CA LEU A 125 1.06 -3.72 -7.54
C LEU A 125 1.49 -2.78 -8.68
N PHE A 126 0.53 -2.13 -9.34
CA PHE A 126 0.76 -1.24 -10.48
C PHE A 126 0.03 0.10 -10.36
N PHE A 127 -0.42 0.48 -9.16
CA PHE A 127 -0.95 1.83 -8.90
C PHE A 127 0.12 2.77 -8.35
N LEU A 128 0.86 2.31 -7.33
CA LEU A 128 1.86 3.13 -6.65
C LEU A 128 3.07 3.46 -7.54
N PRO A 129 3.70 2.51 -8.26
CA PRO A 129 4.86 2.85 -9.09
C PRO A 129 4.53 3.89 -10.18
N PRO A 130 3.42 3.78 -10.93
CA PRO A 130 3.04 4.84 -11.87
C PRO A 130 2.77 6.20 -11.23
N LEU A 131 2.17 6.23 -10.04
CA LEU A 131 1.98 7.50 -9.32
C LEU A 131 3.32 8.17 -9.00
N VAL A 132 4.32 7.40 -8.56
CA VAL A 132 5.68 7.89 -8.33
C VAL A 132 6.32 8.42 -9.62
N ILE A 133 6.16 7.69 -10.73
CA ILE A 133 6.62 8.13 -12.06
C ILE A 133 5.97 9.47 -12.45
N CYS A 134 4.65 9.62 -12.29
CA CYS A 134 3.96 10.88 -12.56
C CYS A 134 4.51 12.03 -11.73
N MET A 135 4.66 11.85 -10.41
CA MET A 135 5.15 12.91 -9.53
C MET A 135 6.60 13.28 -9.84
N TYR A 136 7.42 12.30 -10.25
CA TYR A 136 8.78 12.54 -10.73
C TYR A 136 8.79 13.39 -12.00
N ILE A 137 8.04 13.01 -13.03
CA ILE A 137 7.98 13.73 -14.31
C ILE A 137 7.45 15.15 -14.15
N MET A 138 6.45 15.34 -13.28
CA MET A 138 5.88 16.67 -13.01
C MET A 138 6.75 17.53 -12.08
N GLY A 139 7.87 17.01 -11.55
CA GLY A 139 8.73 17.77 -10.62
C GLY A 139 8.15 17.94 -9.21
N HIS A 140 7.14 17.14 -8.84
CA HIS A 140 6.43 17.22 -7.56
C HIS A 140 6.74 16.05 -6.61
N LEU A 141 7.74 15.22 -6.93
CA LEU A 141 8.09 14.04 -6.14
C LEU A 141 8.29 14.37 -4.65
N ASN A 142 9.12 15.36 -4.34
CA ASN A 142 9.45 15.69 -2.94
C ASN A 142 8.35 16.47 -2.22
N SER A 143 7.48 17.18 -2.94
CA SER A 143 6.36 17.90 -2.33
C SER A 143 5.19 16.97 -2.01
N VAL A 144 4.94 15.96 -2.85
CA VAL A 144 3.86 14.98 -2.66
C VAL A 144 4.31 13.80 -1.81
N PHE A 145 5.57 13.37 -1.94
CA PHE A 145 6.17 12.32 -1.14
C PHE A 145 7.37 12.86 -0.36
N PRO A 146 7.13 13.44 0.83
CA PRO A 146 8.17 13.72 1.81
C PRO A 146 9.01 12.47 2.11
N GLU A 147 10.17 12.66 2.75
CA GLU A 147 11.11 11.57 3.05
C GLU A 147 10.46 10.33 3.68
N GLU A 148 9.61 10.51 4.68
CA GLU A 148 8.92 9.40 5.35
C GLU A 148 7.95 8.65 4.42
N HIS A 149 7.25 9.36 3.53
CA HIS A 149 6.40 8.70 2.53
C HIS A 149 7.24 7.86 1.57
N ARG A 150 8.41 8.35 1.15
CA ARG A 150 9.33 7.59 0.28
C ARG A 150 9.85 6.32 0.96
N LYS A 151 10.16 6.39 2.26
CA LYS A 151 10.53 5.22 3.07
C LYS A 151 9.40 4.18 3.11
N GLU A 152 8.15 4.61 3.29
CA GLU A 152 7.01 3.67 3.28
C GLU A 152 6.70 3.10 1.89
N ILE A 153 6.89 3.89 0.82
CA ILE A 153 6.75 3.38 -0.56
C ILE A 153 7.76 2.27 -0.81
N LEU A 154 9.03 2.49 -0.46
CA LEU A 154 10.09 1.48 -0.58
C LEU A 154 9.77 0.25 0.28
N ARG A 155 9.36 0.46 1.55
CA ARG A 155 8.94 -0.62 2.45
C ARG A 155 7.82 -1.46 1.85
N TYR A 156 6.80 -0.84 1.27
CA TYR A 156 5.71 -1.56 0.59
C TYR A 156 6.21 -2.41 -0.59
N LEU A 157 7.16 -1.89 -1.39
CA LEU A 157 7.79 -2.68 -2.44
C LEU A 157 8.55 -3.88 -1.87
N TYR A 158 9.35 -3.69 -0.81
CA TYR A 158 10.11 -4.77 -0.18
C TYR A 158 9.22 -5.84 0.44
N TYR A 159 8.07 -5.44 0.98
CA TYR A 159 7.08 -6.34 1.57
C TYR A 159 6.43 -7.27 0.54
N HIS A 160 6.41 -6.86 -0.73
CA HIS A 160 5.78 -7.60 -1.81
C HIS A 160 6.76 -8.13 -2.85
N LEU A 161 8.07 -8.03 -2.58
CA LEU A 161 9.10 -8.70 -3.37
C LEU A 161 8.97 -10.22 -3.22
N ASN A 162 8.77 -10.91 -4.33
CA ASN A 162 8.77 -12.38 -4.36
C ASN A 162 10.20 -12.93 -4.25
N ASP A 163 10.33 -14.18 -3.79
CA ASP A 163 11.62 -14.82 -3.53
C ASP A 163 12.52 -14.92 -4.77
N ASP A 164 11.90 -15.08 -5.94
CA ASP A 164 12.55 -15.12 -7.25
C ASP A 164 12.89 -13.73 -7.82
N GLY A 165 12.65 -12.65 -7.07
CA GLY A 165 13.25 -11.34 -7.32
C GLY A 165 12.38 -10.32 -8.05
N GLY A 166 11.07 -10.52 -8.16
CA GLY A 166 10.17 -9.60 -8.85
C GLY A 166 8.84 -9.36 -8.13
N TRP A 167 7.89 -8.79 -8.87
CA TRP A 167 6.54 -8.47 -8.38
C TRP A 167 5.48 -8.97 -9.34
N GLY A 168 4.39 -9.49 -8.78
CA GLY A 168 3.21 -9.87 -9.54
C GLY A 168 2.28 -8.72 -9.85
N LEU A 169 1.24 -9.00 -10.63
CA LEU A 169 0.19 -8.02 -10.95
C LEU A 169 -0.56 -7.56 -9.68
N HIS A 170 -0.63 -8.42 -8.67
CA HIS A 170 -1.17 -8.15 -7.35
C HIS A 170 -0.32 -8.85 -6.28
N ILE A 171 -0.54 -8.52 -5.01
CA ILE A 171 0.24 -9.01 -3.84
C ILE A 171 0.35 -10.53 -3.69
N LYS A 172 -0.50 -11.33 -4.37
CA LYS A 172 -0.46 -12.80 -4.35
C LYS A 172 0.01 -13.42 -5.67
N GLY A 173 0.32 -12.60 -6.67
CA GLY A 173 0.66 -13.05 -8.00
C GLY A 173 2.14 -13.39 -8.16
N HIS A 174 2.43 -14.29 -9.09
CA HIS A 174 3.78 -14.54 -9.59
C HIS A 174 4.32 -13.32 -10.35
N ASN A 175 5.64 -13.25 -10.48
CA ASN A 175 6.30 -12.12 -11.14
C ASN A 175 5.78 -11.88 -12.55
N THR A 176 5.63 -10.61 -12.88
CA THR A 176 5.30 -10.17 -14.24
C THR A 176 6.32 -9.12 -14.68
N MET A 177 6.63 -9.09 -15.98
CA MET A 177 7.48 -8.03 -16.54
C MET A 177 6.91 -6.64 -16.24
N PHE A 178 5.59 -6.49 -16.31
CA PHE A 178 4.89 -5.24 -16.05
C PHE A 178 5.18 -4.70 -14.64
N SER A 179 4.79 -5.44 -13.60
CA SER A 179 4.94 -4.96 -12.23
C SER A 179 6.39 -4.97 -11.76
N THR A 180 7.23 -5.89 -12.24
CA THR A 180 8.65 -5.92 -11.87
C THR A 180 9.43 -4.74 -12.45
N ALA A 181 9.24 -4.43 -13.73
CA ALA A 181 9.89 -3.28 -14.36
C ALA A 181 9.44 -1.96 -13.71
N LEU A 182 8.14 -1.79 -13.45
CA LEU A 182 7.62 -0.60 -12.79
C LEU A 182 8.13 -0.47 -11.35
N SER A 183 8.19 -1.55 -10.58
CA SER A 183 8.71 -1.54 -9.21
C SER A 183 10.22 -1.23 -9.19
N TYR A 184 10.99 -1.80 -10.11
CA TYR A 184 12.41 -1.46 -10.29
C TYR A 184 12.58 0.04 -10.57
N ILE A 185 11.85 0.59 -11.55
CA ILE A 185 11.92 2.02 -11.89
C ILE A 185 11.53 2.89 -10.70
N CYS A 186 10.50 2.51 -9.94
CA CYS A 186 10.09 3.22 -8.73
C CYS A 186 11.23 3.29 -7.71
N MET A 187 11.88 2.16 -7.40
CA MET A 187 13.05 2.14 -6.51
C MET A 187 14.17 3.04 -7.03
N ARG A 188 14.46 2.99 -8.35
CA ARG A 188 15.49 3.84 -8.97
C ARG A 188 15.17 5.33 -8.87
N ILE A 189 13.91 5.74 -9.07
CA ILE A 189 13.45 7.12 -8.90
C ILE A 189 13.58 7.58 -7.44
N LEU A 190 13.32 6.68 -6.49
CA LEU A 190 13.40 6.97 -5.06
C LEU A 190 14.83 6.93 -4.49
N GLY A 191 15.83 6.58 -5.31
CA GLY A 191 17.25 6.70 -5.00
C GLY A 191 17.99 5.40 -4.77
N GLU A 192 17.33 4.24 -4.82
CA GLU A 192 17.96 2.94 -4.60
C GLU A 192 18.90 2.58 -5.75
N GLY A 193 20.17 2.27 -5.46
CA GLY A 193 21.20 1.90 -6.44
C GLY A 193 20.84 0.68 -7.30
N PRO A 194 21.41 0.53 -8.52
CA PRO A 194 21.10 -0.61 -9.40
C PRO A 194 21.94 -1.86 -9.09
N ASP A 195 23.01 -1.71 -8.32
CA ASP A 195 24.04 -2.73 -8.05
C ASP A 195 23.90 -3.27 -6.62
N ASP A 196 24.94 -3.95 -6.14
CA ASP A 196 25.00 -4.51 -4.79
C ASP A 196 24.66 -3.46 -3.72
N ASP A 197 23.91 -3.86 -2.70
CA ASP A 197 23.33 -3.03 -1.65
C ASP A 197 22.19 -2.09 -2.09
N GLY A 198 21.70 -2.23 -3.34
CA GLY A 198 20.51 -1.53 -3.84
C GLY A 198 19.22 -2.04 -3.20
N GLY A 199 18.63 -1.25 -2.30
CA GLY A 199 17.41 -1.59 -1.58
C GLY A 199 17.57 -2.71 -0.55
N GLN A 200 16.53 -2.90 0.25
CA GLN A 200 16.50 -3.95 1.27
C GLN A 200 16.62 -5.34 0.62
N ASP A 201 17.47 -6.21 1.17
CA ASP A 201 17.77 -7.55 0.62
C ASP A 201 18.16 -7.58 -0.86
N ASN A 202 18.90 -6.56 -1.32
CA ASN A 202 19.30 -6.45 -2.72
C ASN A 202 18.09 -6.45 -3.68
N ALA A 203 16.97 -5.86 -3.27
CA ALA A 203 15.73 -5.82 -4.05
C ALA A 203 15.94 -5.26 -5.46
N CYS A 204 16.72 -4.17 -5.59
CA CYS A 204 16.97 -3.50 -6.87
C CYS A 204 17.74 -4.39 -7.86
N PRO A 205 18.94 -4.92 -7.52
CA PRO A 205 19.67 -5.81 -8.43
C PRO A 205 18.94 -7.14 -8.67
N ARG A 206 18.18 -7.68 -7.72
CA ARG A 206 17.35 -8.88 -7.94
C ARG A 206 16.27 -8.64 -8.99
N ALA A 207 15.58 -7.51 -8.91
CA ALA A 207 14.60 -7.09 -9.91
C ALA A 207 15.23 -6.95 -11.29
N ARG A 208 16.38 -6.27 -11.35
CA ARG A 208 17.14 -6.09 -12.59
C ARG A 208 17.55 -7.43 -13.19
N LYS A 209 18.06 -8.35 -12.39
CA LYS A 209 18.40 -9.71 -12.81
C LYS A 209 17.18 -10.43 -13.36
N TRP A 210 16.07 -10.44 -12.64
CA TRP A 210 14.83 -11.08 -13.08
C TRP A 210 14.36 -10.51 -14.42
N ILE A 211 14.39 -9.18 -14.61
CA ILE A 211 14.03 -8.53 -15.88
C ILE A 211 14.93 -9.00 -17.03
N LEU A 212 16.24 -9.03 -16.83
CA LEU A 212 17.21 -9.41 -17.86
C LEU A 212 17.13 -10.90 -18.23
N ASP A 213 16.87 -11.77 -17.24
CA ASP A 213 16.70 -13.21 -17.44
C ASP A 213 15.39 -13.56 -18.20
N HIS A 214 14.45 -12.60 -18.34
CA HIS A 214 13.15 -12.78 -18.99
C HIS A 214 12.98 -11.86 -20.21
N ASP A 215 14.04 -11.72 -21.01
CA ASP A 215 14.08 -10.99 -22.30
C ASP A 215 13.84 -9.47 -22.23
N GLY A 216 13.84 -8.90 -21.02
CA GLY A 216 13.66 -7.48 -20.79
C GLY A 216 12.27 -6.95 -21.16
N VAL A 217 12.18 -5.63 -21.28
CA VAL A 217 10.89 -4.92 -21.36
C VAL A 217 10.23 -4.90 -22.75
N THR A 218 10.88 -5.49 -23.77
CA THR A 218 10.44 -5.45 -25.18
C THR A 218 9.05 -6.05 -25.39
N HIS A 219 8.75 -7.13 -24.68
CA HIS A 219 7.48 -7.87 -24.76
C HIS A 219 6.51 -7.54 -23.61
N MET A 220 6.77 -6.46 -22.88
CA MET A 220 5.90 -6.03 -21.78
C MET A 220 4.49 -5.64 -22.30
N PRO A 221 3.41 -5.85 -21.51
CA PRO A 221 2.07 -5.42 -21.87
C PRO A 221 1.96 -3.93 -22.22
N SER A 222 0.93 -3.59 -23.02
CA SER A 222 0.75 -2.23 -23.58
C SER A 222 0.83 -1.11 -22.55
N TRP A 223 0.18 -1.25 -21.40
CA TRP A 223 0.23 -0.26 -20.32
C TRP A 223 1.66 0.00 -19.82
N GLY A 224 2.47 -1.06 -19.73
CA GLY A 224 3.88 -0.93 -19.36
C GLY A 224 4.65 -0.15 -20.39
N LYS A 225 4.47 -0.47 -21.67
CA LYS A 225 5.14 0.25 -22.77
C LYS A 225 4.78 1.73 -22.76
N THR A 226 3.49 2.06 -22.55
CA THR A 226 3.04 3.45 -22.39
C THR A 226 3.78 4.16 -21.25
N TRP A 227 3.90 3.56 -20.07
CA TRP A 227 4.64 4.15 -18.95
C TRP A 227 6.14 4.37 -19.26
N LEU A 228 6.78 3.40 -19.91
CA LEU A 228 8.18 3.56 -20.31
C LEU A 228 8.37 4.62 -21.38
N SER A 229 7.44 4.72 -22.34
CA SER A 229 7.49 5.75 -23.38
C SER A 229 7.24 7.15 -22.81
N ILE A 230 6.34 7.30 -21.85
CA ILE A 230 6.15 8.54 -21.09
C ILE A 230 7.45 8.94 -20.37
N LEU A 231 8.18 7.98 -19.82
CA LEU A 231 9.46 8.21 -19.13
C LEU A 231 10.66 8.35 -20.09
N GLY A 232 10.48 8.14 -21.40
CA GLY A 232 11.54 8.18 -22.40
C GLY A 232 12.47 6.96 -22.41
N LEU A 233 12.06 5.85 -21.79
CA LEU A 233 12.81 4.58 -21.74
C LEU A 233 12.42 3.59 -22.84
N PHE A 234 11.36 3.87 -23.60
CA PHE A 234 10.85 3.01 -24.67
C PHE A 234 10.31 3.86 -25.82
N ASP A 235 10.68 3.55 -27.06
CA ASP A 235 10.23 4.33 -28.21
C ASP A 235 8.72 4.18 -28.44
N TRP A 236 8.02 5.30 -28.68
CA TRP A 236 6.57 5.31 -28.89
C TRP A 236 6.14 4.44 -30.09
N SER A 237 7.00 4.25 -31.10
CA SER A 237 6.73 3.38 -32.25
C SER A 237 6.63 1.89 -31.89
N GLY A 238 7.15 1.48 -30.73
CA GLY A 238 7.01 0.12 -30.22
C GLY A 238 5.69 -0.15 -29.48
N SER A 239 4.83 0.86 -29.36
CA SER A 239 3.52 0.79 -28.71
C SER A 239 2.40 0.86 -29.75
N ASN A 240 1.33 0.08 -29.55
CA ASN A 240 0.13 0.23 -30.36
C ASN A 240 -0.50 1.61 -30.12
N PRO A 241 -0.89 2.35 -31.17
CA PRO A 241 -1.49 3.67 -31.01
C PRO A 241 -2.85 3.57 -30.30
N ILE A 242 -3.16 4.56 -29.46
CA ILE A 242 -4.48 4.78 -28.86
C ILE A 242 -5.04 6.06 -29.51
N PRO A 243 -5.69 5.96 -30.68
CA PRO A 243 -6.07 7.13 -31.47
C PRO A 243 -7.14 7.96 -30.74
N PRO A 244 -6.91 9.26 -30.48
CA PRO A 244 -7.94 10.13 -29.90
C PRO A 244 -9.14 10.32 -30.85
N GLU A 245 -8.98 10.04 -32.14
CA GLU A 245 -10.06 10.09 -33.14
C GLU A 245 -11.19 9.10 -32.83
N PHE A 246 -10.98 8.09 -31.99
CA PHE A 246 -12.07 7.22 -31.55
C PHE A 246 -13.18 8.00 -30.80
N TRP A 247 -12.84 9.10 -30.13
CA TRP A 247 -13.79 9.94 -29.39
C TRP A 247 -14.71 10.78 -30.28
N ILE A 248 -14.44 10.88 -31.59
CA ILE A 248 -15.28 11.61 -32.56
C ILE A 248 -16.19 10.71 -33.40
N LEU A 249 -16.23 9.40 -33.09
CA LEU A 249 -17.15 8.48 -33.74
C LEU A 249 -18.62 8.83 -33.38
N PRO A 250 -19.56 8.67 -34.32
CA PRO A 250 -20.98 8.96 -34.12
C PRO A 250 -21.67 8.00 -33.14
#